data_AF-H8MVQ7-F1
#
_entry.id   AF-H8MVQ7-F1
#
_cell.length_a   1.000
_cell.length_b   1.000
_cell.length_c   1.000
_cell.angle_alpha   90.00
_cell.angle_beta   90.00
_cell.angle_gamma   90.00
#
_symmetry.space_group_name_H-M   'P 1'
#
loop_
_entity.id
_entity.type
_entity.pdbx_description
1 polymer ?
#
loop_
_entity_poly.entity_id
_entity_poly.type
_entity_poly.pdbx_seq_one_letter_code
_entity_poly.pdbx_strand_id
1 'polypeptide(L)'
;MQDQALTEPTYILDTSAIRSLSSKLLEAGKNKGIDIASSPISFTELFRHLGGDGEKKIGFETLGQILKLRHTRILPDSYSRTVKTFAPTTDATDEVARFVESTLEMLSYATLPSGMEETQARVRGGLLEAAAGARELHQEQKASFLQMVHHIANYLSHLYSLDEIKRLPDELFIAASSGPILRSSWERTGRDGASSEAEIRTWIENSYFSTSYIISRTRDYMLKAGASASSLPIDPNDSEDAGICAHLSLTARSILVTGDLGTVRAVQEASDRLTRLLDTHSLSPGPVWTATRVRSTEEFREYLKQSELSE
;
A
#
# COMPACT_ATOMS: atom_id res chain seq x y z
N MET A 1 1.37 -33.11 6.92
CA MET A 1 2.18 -32.09 7.62
C MET A 1 1.26 -30.93 7.94
N GLN A 2 0.88 -30.84 9.22
CA GLN A 2 0.39 -29.68 9.96
C GLN A 2 -0.43 -28.61 9.22
N ASP A 3 -1.76 -28.69 9.39
CA ASP A 3 -2.69 -27.56 9.52
C ASP A 3 -2.32 -26.70 10.76
N GLN A 4 -1.13 -26.10 10.75
CA GLN A 4 -0.71 -25.19 11.81
C GLN A 4 -0.90 -23.74 11.37
N ALA A 5 -1.84 -23.10 12.08
CA ALA A 5 -2.13 -21.67 12.12
C ALA A 5 -2.64 -21.06 10.80
N LEU A 6 -3.97 -20.96 10.68
CA LEU A 6 -4.56 -19.73 10.14
C LEU A 6 -4.17 -18.61 11.14
N THR A 7 -2.97 -18.08 10.99
CA THR A 7 -2.42 -17.00 11.80
C THR A 7 -3.42 -15.84 11.85
N GLU A 8 -3.46 -15.16 13.00
CA GLU A 8 -4.08 -13.84 13.10
C GLU A 8 -3.59 -12.95 11.95
N PRO A 9 -4.47 -12.15 11.32
CA PRO A 9 -4.08 -11.34 10.18
C PRO A 9 -3.08 -10.25 10.58
N THR A 10 -2.16 -9.93 9.68
CA THR A 10 -1.41 -8.67 9.76
C THR A 10 -2.33 -7.52 9.37
N TYR A 11 -2.53 -6.55 10.27
CA TYR A 11 -3.27 -5.33 10.00
C TYR A 11 -2.32 -4.25 9.47
N ILE A 12 -2.45 -3.90 8.19
CA ILE A 12 -1.60 -2.93 7.52
C ILE A 12 -2.30 -1.57 7.56
N LEU A 13 -1.73 -0.60 8.26
CA LEU A 13 -2.30 0.74 8.35
C LEU A 13 -1.85 1.59 7.16
N ASP A 14 -2.80 2.25 6.50
CA ASP A 14 -2.51 3.35 5.58
C ASP A 14 -2.28 4.67 6.34
N THR A 15 -1.93 5.72 5.62
CA THR A 15 -1.73 7.06 6.22
C THR A 15 -2.98 7.57 6.93
N SER A 16 -4.17 7.36 6.37
CA SER A 16 -5.42 7.86 6.94
C SER A 16 -5.76 7.17 8.28
N ALA A 17 -5.48 5.87 8.40
CA ALA A 17 -5.63 5.09 9.61
C ALA A 17 -4.60 5.51 10.67
N ILE A 18 -3.34 5.70 10.29
CA ILE A 18 -2.30 6.20 11.21
C ILE A 18 -2.71 7.58 11.76
N ARG A 19 -3.23 8.47 10.90
CA ARG A 19 -3.68 9.81 11.29
C ARG A 19 -4.80 9.77 12.33
N SER A 20 -5.75 8.85 12.18
CA SER A 20 -6.99 8.80 12.96
C SER A 20 -6.95 7.90 14.21
N LEU A 21 -6.04 6.93 14.30
CA LEU A 21 -5.86 6.08 15.48
C LEU A 21 -4.98 6.76 16.53
N SER A 22 -5.28 6.58 17.81
CA SER A 22 -4.45 7.14 18.89
C SER A 22 -3.25 6.24 19.20
N SER A 23 -2.13 6.82 19.65
CA SER A 23 -0.95 6.03 20.03
C SER A 23 -1.26 5.02 21.14
N LYS A 24 -2.08 5.42 22.13
CA LYS A 24 -2.50 4.54 23.23
C LYS A 24 -3.22 3.28 22.73
N LEU A 25 -4.10 3.45 21.74
CA LEU A 25 -4.87 2.34 21.18
C LEU A 25 -3.99 1.39 20.37
N LEU A 26 -3.04 1.93 19.59
CA LEU A 26 -2.06 1.12 18.85
C LEU A 26 -1.13 0.35 19.81
N GLU A 27 -0.68 1.01 20.88
CA GLU A 27 0.12 0.38 21.93
C GLU A 27 -0.63 -0.76 22.62
N ALA A 28 -1.89 -0.53 23.01
CA ALA A 28 -2.73 -1.55 23.62
C ALA A 28 -2.94 -2.75 22.69
N GLY A 29 -3.16 -2.52 21.39
CA GLY A 29 -3.28 -3.59 20.39
C GLY A 29 -1.99 -4.41 20.27
N LYS A 30 -0.83 -3.73 20.16
CA LYS A 30 0.48 -4.37 20.11
C LYS A 30 0.75 -5.23 21.36
N ASN A 31 0.44 -4.72 22.55
CA ASN A 31 0.67 -5.44 23.81
C ASN A 31 -0.17 -6.72 23.93
N LYS A 32 -1.27 -6.82 23.18
CA LYS A 32 -2.12 -8.02 23.09
C LYS A 32 -1.70 -9.01 22.01
N GLY A 33 -0.61 -8.73 21.31
CA GLY A 33 -0.10 -9.58 20.24
C GLY A 33 -0.82 -9.40 18.89
N ILE A 34 -1.60 -8.32 18.71
CA ILE A 34 -2.16 -7.98 17.40
C ILE A 34 -1.00 -7.54 16.49
N ASP A 35 -0.82 -8.19 15.34
CA ASP A 35 0.22 -7.83 14.37
C ASP A 35 -0.21 -6.59 13.57
N ILE A 36 0.23 -5.42 14.02
CA ILE A 36 -0.02 -4.14 13.36
C ILE A 36 1.24 -3.73 12.60
N ALA A 37 1.09 -3.49 11.31
CA ALA A 37 2.18 -3.13 10.43
C ALA A 37 1.87 -1.85 9.63
N SER A 38 2.93 -1.21 9.12
CA SER A 38 2.83 -0.04 8.24
C SER A 38 3.71 -0.23 7.02
N SER A 39 3.24 0.24 5.86
CA SER A 39 4.06 0.28 4.65
C SER A 39 5.14 1.37 4.76
N PRO A 40 6.33 1.16 4.19
CA PRO A 40 7.27 2.24 3.94
C PRO A 40 6.66 3.44 3.20
N ILE A 41 5.66 3.18 2.34
CA ILE A 41 4.96 4.21 1.56
C ILE A 41 4.18 5.14 2.50
N SER A 42 3.43 4.57 3.46
CA SER A 42 2.73 5.35 4.48
C SER A 42 3.69 6.13 5.37
N PHE A 43 4.86 5.57 5.67
CA PHE A 43 5.91 6.33 6.35
C PHE A 43 6.34 7.53 5.50
N THR A 44 6.70 7.34 4.23
CA THR A 44 7.17 8.42 3.36
C THR A 44 6.11 9.49 3.11
N GLU A 45 4.84 9.09 3.04
CA GLU A 45 3.69 9.99 2.97
C GLU A 45 3.57 10.86 4.23
N LEU A 46 3.70 10.28 5.43
CA LEU A 46 3.71 11.07 6.66
C LEU A 46 4.95 11.96 6.74
N PHE A 47 6.09 11.44 6.29
CA PHE A 47 7.39 12.07 6.45
C PHE A 47 7.62 13.24 5.49
N ARG A 48 7.08 13.22 4.27
CA ARG A 48 7.21 14.32 3.30
C ARG A 48 6.60 15.64 3.79
N HIS A 49 5.64 15.57 4.72
CA HIS A 49 5.02 16.73 5.35
C HIS A 49 5.89 17.35 6.47
N LEU A 50 7.02 16.74 6.83
CA LEU A 50 7.93 17.27 7.82
C LEU A 50 8.71 18.47 7.25
N GLY A 51 8.49 19.66 7.82
CA GLY A 51 9.19 20.90 7.43
C GLY A 51 8.51 21.76 6.36
N GLY A 52 7.37 21.37 5.79
CA GLY A 52 6.55 22.21 4.89
C GLY A 52 7.24 22.90 3.70
N ASP A 53 6.48 23.59 2.85
CA ASP A 53 6.99 24.32 1.67
C ASP A 53 7.59 25.70 2.01
N GLY A 54 8.25 25.83 3.17
CA GLY A 54 8.88 27.10 3.54
C GLY A 54 9.28 27.29 4.99
N GLU A 55 9.02 26.32 5.89
CA GLU A 55 9.32 26.51 7.31
C GLU A 55 10.45 25.61 7.79
N LYS A 56 11.52 26.22 8.32
CA LYS A 56 12.58 25.50 9.03
C LYS A 56 12.08 24.69 10.24
N LYS A 57 10.77 24.66 10.57
CA LYS A 57 10.15 24.08 11.76
C LYS A 57 9.52 22.72 11.46
N ILE A 58 9.87 21.72 12.28
CA ILE A 58 9.19 20.43 12.31
C ILE A 58 7.85 20.65 13.02
N GLY A 59 6.73 20.41 12.35
CA GLY A 59 5.40 20.49 12.95
C GLY A 59 5.22 19.39 13.99
N PHE A 60 4.87 19.75 15.23
CA PHE A 60 4.63 18.79 16.32
C PHE A 60 3.48 17.81 16.01
N GLU A 61 2.50 18.24 15.21
CA GLU A 61 1.41 17.37 14.76
C GLU A 61 1.94 16.27 13.84
N THR A 62 2.68 16.62 12.78
CA THR A 62 3.32 15.67 11.87
C THR A 62 4.27 14.73 12.63
N LEU A 63 5.05 15.26 13.57
CA LEU A 63 5.90 14.48 14.47
C LEU A 63 5.08 13.46 15.25
N GLY A 64 3.98 13.89 15.89
CA GLY A 64 3.09 13.01 16.65
C GLY A 64 2.51 11.87 15.81
N GLN A 65 2.19 12.13 14.54
CA GLN A 65 1.71 11.10 13.61
C GLN A 65 2.80 10.09 13.26
N ILE A 66 4.02 10.55 12.95
CA ILE A 66 5.14 9.66 12.65
C ILE A 66 5.51 8.82 13.88
N LEU A 67 5.47 9.40 15.08
CA LEU A 67 5.80 8.71 16.32
C LEU A 67 4.85 7.54 16.64
N LYS A 68 3.62 7.52 16.12
CA LYS A 68 2.69 6.37 16.26
C LYS A 68 3.26 5.10 15.65
N LEU A 69 4.11 5.22 14.63
CA LEU A 69 4.70 4.09 13.92
C LEU A 69 5.59 3.22 14.80
N ARG A 70 6.04 3.70 15.97
CA ARG A 70 6.75 2.88 16.99
C ARG A 70 5.92 1.68 17.49
N HIS A 71 4.60 1.79 17.38
CA HIS A 71 3.66 0.74 17.77
C HIS A 71 3.32 -0.19 16.60
N THR A 72 3.99 -0.03 15.45
CA THR A 72 3.78 -0.84 14.25
C THR A 72 5.10 -1.47 13.80
N ARG A 73 5.02 -2.62 13.13
CA ARG A 73 6.15 -3.20 12.41
C ARG A 73 6.23 -2.61 11.01
N ILE A 74 7.42 -2.21 10.56
CA ILE A 74 7.60 -1.71 9.20
C ILE A 74 7.70 -2.89 8.24
N LEU A 75 6.90 -2.89 7.18
CA LEU A 75 6.97 -3.91 6.14
C LEU A 75 8.20 -3.67 5.24
N PRO A 76 8.81 -4.72 4.67
CA PRO A 76 9.77 -4.54 3.58
C PRO A 76 9.06 -3.91 2.39
N ASP A 77 9.78 -3.16 1.54
CA ASP A 77 9.21 -2.58 0.32
C ASP A 77 8.51 -3.64 -0.55
N SER A 78 7.38 -3.28 -1.15
CA SER A 78 6.52 -4.22 -1.88
C SER A 78 7.19 -4.82 -3.13
N TYR A 79 8.03 -4.03 -3.82
CA TYR A 79 8.81 -4.50 -4.95
C TYR A 79 9.91 -5.45 -4.48
N SER A 80 10.61 -5.09 -3.41
CA SER A 80 11.65 -5.90 -2.81
C SER A 80 11.14 -7.27 -2.32
N ARG A 81 9.89 -7.37 -1.83
CA ARG A 81 9.22 -8.66 -1.53
C ARG A 81 9.08 -9.54 -2.77
N THR A 82 8.65 -8.94 -3.87
CA THR A 82 8.45 -9.63 -5.15
C THR A 82 9.80 -10.09 -5.70
N VAL A 83 10.81 -9.22 -5.72
CA VAL A 83 12.18 -9.54 -6.17
C VAL A 83 12.83 -10.60 -5.29
N LYS A 84 12.74 -10.51 -3.95
CA LYS A 84 13.31 -11.52 -3.04
C LYS A 84 12.75 -12.92 -3.25
N THR A 85 11.50 -13.01 -3.69
CA THR A 85 10.90 -14.30 -4.00
C THR A 85 11.58 -14.98 -5.20
N PHE A 86 12.15 -14.17 -6.10
CA PHE A 86 12.79 -14.62 -7.33
C PHE A 86 14.33 -14.57 -7.29
N ALA A 87 14.90 -13.80 -6.38
CA ALA A 87 16.32 -13.67 -6.13
C ALA A 87 16.54 -13.43 -4.62
N PRO A 88 16.56 -14.51 -3.80
CA PRO A 88 16.62 -14.41 -2.34
C PRO A 88 17.88 -13.71 -1.82
N THR A 89 18.94 -13.67 -2.63
CA THR A 89 20.23 -13.05 -2.32
C THR A 89 20.28 -11.55 -2.62
N THR A 90 19.23 -10.96 -3.21
CA THR A 90 19.19 -9.52 -3.49
C THR A 90 18.86 -8.75 -2.21
N ASP A 91 19.84 -7.99 -1.72
CA ASP A 91 19.82 -7.25 -0.45
C ASP A 91 19.03 -5.93 -0.50
N ALA A 92 17.99 -5.85 -1.34
CA ALA A 92 17.30 -4.61 -1.68
C ALA A 92 16.29 -4.11 -0.62
N THR A 93 16.01 -4.88 0.44
CA THR A 93 14.86 -4.65 1.36
C THR A 93 15.17 -3.89 2.63
N ASP A 94 16.39 -4.00 3.16
CA ASP A 94 16.62 -3.65 4.56
C ASP A 94 16.97 -2.18 4.73
N GLU A 95 17.32 -1.47 3.66
CA GLU A 95 17.72 -0.06 3.75
C GLU A 95 16.56 0.86 4.09
N VAL A 96 15.39 0.67 3.45
CA VAL A 96 14.21 1.52 3.72
C VAL A 96 13.64 1.24 5.11
N ALA A 97 13.53 -0.02 5.52
CA ALA A 97 13.09 -0.38 6.87
C ALA A 97 14.07 0.13 7.94
N ARG A 98 15.39 -0.06 7.76
CA ARG A 98 16.42 0.49 8.66
C ARG A 98 16.41 2.02 8.69
N PHE A 99 16.17 2.66 7.56
CA PHE A 99 16.03 4.12 7.49
C PHE A 99 14.83 4.60 8.30
N VAL A 100 13.67 3.92 8.19
CA VAL A 100 12.49 4.24 9.00
C VAL A 100 12.80 4.06 10.48
N GLU A 101 13.38 2.92 10.87
CA GLU A 101 13.72 2.63 12.27
C GLU A 101 14.72 3.65 12.83
N SER A 102 15.80 3.93 12.09
CA SER A 102 16.80 4.95 12.45
C SER A 102 16.17 6.34 12.55
N THR A 103 15.22 6.66 11.67
CA THR A 103 14.49 7.93 11.71
C THR A 103 13.57 8.02 12.93
N LEU A 104 12.86 6.94 13.28
CA LEU A 104 12.05 6.88 14.49
C LEU A 104 12.91 7.04 15.76
N GLU A 105 14.13 6.48 15.76
CA GLU A 105 15.10 6.69 16.82
C GLU A 105 15.55 8.16 16.89
N MET A 106 15.92 8.75 15.75
CA MET A 106 16.28 10.18 15.64
C MET A 106 15.18 11.10 16.15
N LEU A 107 13.91 10.81 15.84
CA LEU A 107 12.77 11.59 16.33
C LEU A 107 12.61 11.53 17.85
N SER A 108 13.04 10.45 18.51
CA SER A 108 13.05 10.37 19.97
C SER A 108 14.07 11.36 20.58
N TYR A 109 15.23 11.54 19.93
CA TYR A 109 16.25 12.50 20.36
C TYR A 109 15.87 13.96 20.08
N ALA A 110 15.01 14.22 19.08
CA ALA A 110 14.47 15.55 18.81
C ALA A 110 13.57 16.09 19.95
N THR A 111 13.18 15.22 20.90
CA THR A 111 12.36 15.58 22.08
C THR A 111 13.17 15.75 23.37
N LEU A 112 14.51 15.73 23.30
CA LEU A 112 15.39 15.84 24.47
C LEU A 112 15.29 17.20 25.21
N PRO A 113 15.63 17.26 26.51
CA PRO A 113 15.63 18.49 27.29
C PRO A 113 16.59 19.57 26.75
N SER A 114 16.31 20.83 27.11
CA SER A 114 17.20 21.97 26.87
C SER A 114 18.57 21.73 27.52
N GLY A 115 19.63 21.71 26.71
CA GLY A 115 21.00 21.35 27.10
C GLY A 115 21.78 20.55 26.05
N MET A 116 21.10 20.03 25.02
CA MET A 116 21.70 19.30 23.90
C MET A 116 21.45 19.97 22.54
N GLU A 117 21.55 21.31 22.49
CA GLU A 117 21.16 22.13 21.33
C GLU A 117 21.88 21.73 20.03
N GLU A 118 23.18 21.43 20.08
CA GLU A 118 23.96 20.99 18.91
C GLU A 118 23.50 19.63 18.40
N THR A 119 23.18 18.70 19.30
CA THR A 119 22.66 17.37 18.94
C THR A 119 21.26 17.48 18.35
N GLN A 120 20.39 18.31 18.93
CA GLN A 120 19.06 18.60 18.39
C GLN A 120 19.14 19.24 16.99
N ALA A 121 20.07 20.18 16.78
CA ALA A 121 20.28 20.81 15.48
C ALA A 121 20.74 19.80 14.42
N ARG A 122 21.69 18.92 14.76
CA ARG A 122 22.16 17.85 13.86
C ARG A 122 21.06 16.86 13.50
N VAL A 123 20.33 16.38 14.50
CA VAL A 123 19.18 15.47 14.32
C VAL A 123 18.12 16.13 13.42
N ARG A 124 17.78 17.39 13.69
CA ARG A 124 16.84 18.15 12.85
C ARG A 124 17.30 18.29 11.41
N GLY A 125 18.59 18.51 11.18
CA GLY A 125 19.17 18.55 9.84
C GLY A 125 18.95 17.25 9.08
N GLY A 126 19.30 16.11 9.70
CA GLY A 126 19.10 14.79 9.12
C GLY A 126 17.63 14.47 8.85
N LEU A 127 16.71 14.86 9.74
CA LEU A 127 15.27 14.67 9.54
C LEU A 127 14.73 15.48 8.34
N LEU A 128 15.23 16.69 8.12
CA LEU A 128 14.82 17.52 6.98
C LEU A 128 15.35 16.98 5.64
N GLU A 129 16.57 16.45 5.62
CA GLU A 129 17.15 15.78 4.45
C GLU A 129 16.39 14.50 4.11
N ALA A 130 16.11 13.67 5.11
CA ALA A 130 15.26 12.51 5.00
C ALA A 130 13.85 12.86 4.46
N ALA A 131 13.30 14.01 4.86
CA ALA A 131 11.99 14.47 4.39
C ALA A 131 12.04 14.94 2.93
N ALA A 132 13.16 15.50 2.47
CA ALA A 132 13.38 15.81 1.07
C ALA A 132 13.44 14.52 0.22
N GLY A 133 14.20 13.51 0.65
CA GLY A 133 14.23 12.20 -0.02
C GLY A 133 12.86 11.54 -0.08
N ALA A 134 12.06 11.62 1.00
CA ALA A 134 10.68 11.12 1.00
C ALA A 134 9.78 11.85 -0.02
N ARG A 135 9.98 13.15 -0.27
CA ARG A 135 9.27 13.89 -1.31
C ARG A 135 9.63 13.40 -2.70
N GLU A 136 10.92 13.17 -2.96
CA GLU A 136 11.39 12.67 -4.26
C GLU A 136 10.79 11.30 -4.57
N LEU A 137 10.89 10.35 -3.63
CA LEU A 137 10.32 9.01 -3.79
C LEU A 137 8.80 9.07 -4.02
N HIS A 138 8.08 9.93 -3.29
CA HIS A 138 6.65 10.11 -3.49
C HIS A 138 6.32 10.67 -4.89
N GLN A 139 7.13 11.57 -5.44
CA GLN A 139 6.94 12.06 -6.81
C GLN A 139 7.18 10.95 -7.85
N GLU A 140 8.19 10.11 -7.67
CA GLU A 140 8.45 8.97 -8.55
C GLU A 140 7.31 7.95 -8.53
N GLN A 141 6.80 7.61 -7.35
CA GLN A 141 5.65 6.72 -7.18
C GLN A 141 4.41 7.28 -7.86
N LYS A 142 4.13 8.57 -7.65
CA LYS A 142 3.03 9.28 -8.31
C LYS A 142 3.17 9.25 -9.83
N ALA A 143 4.37 9.55 -10.36
CA ALA A 143 4.62 9.51 -11.79
C ALA A 143 4.39 8.11 -12.37
N SER A 144 4.87 7.06 -11.68
CA SER A 144 4.68 5.67 -12.12
C SER A 144 3.20 5.26 -12.11
N PHE A 145 2.44 5.64 -11.09
CA PHE A 145 1.00 5.40 -11.01
C PHE A 145 0.25 6.10 -12.17
N LEU A 146 0.51 7.39 -12.38
CA LEU A 146 -0.09 8.16 -13.47
C LEU A 146 0.20 7.54 -14.84
N GLN A 147 1.45 7.16 -15.08
CA GLN A 147 1.84 6.47 -16.32
C GLN A 147 1.06 5.17 -16.51
N MET A 148 0.88 4.38 -15.46
CA MET A 148 0.15 3.11 -15.55
C MET A 148 -1.34 3.34 -15.85
N VAL A 149 -2.00 4.26 -15.15
CA VAL A 149 -3.41 4.61 -15.38
C VAL A 149 -3.60 5.09 -16.82
N HIS A 150 -2.75 5.99 -17.30
CA HIS A 150 -2.82 6.46 -18.68
C HIS A 150 -2.53 5.35 -19.69
N HIS A 151 -1.59 4.46 -19.41
CA HIS A 151 -1.28 3.34 -20.29
C HIS A 151 -2.49 2.41 -20.48
N ILE A 152 -3.15 2.03 -19.38
CA ILE A 152 -4.38 1.21 -19.42
C ILE A 152 -5.49 1.95 -20.14
N ALA A 153 -5.77 3.20 -19.77
CA ALA A 153 -6.86 3.97 -20.34
C ALA A 153 -6.67 4.20 -21.85
N ASN A 154 -5.44 4.51 -22.28
CA ASN A 154 -5.11 4.63 -23.69
C ASN A 154 -5.31 3.29 -24.40
N TYR A 155 -4.77 2.19 -23.87
CA TYR A 155 -4.92 0.86 -24.47
C TYR A 155 -6.39 0.49 -24.65
N LEU A 156 -7.22 0.65 -23.62
CA LEU A 156 -8.65 0.37 -23.69
C LEU A 156 -9.38 1.29 -24.67
N SER A 157 -9.01 2.57 -24.74
CA SER A 157 -9.63 3.53 -25.67
C SER A 157 -9.30 3.24 -27.14
N HIS A 158 -8.25 2.46 -27.42
CA HIS A 158 -7.98 1.96 -28.78
C HIS A 158 -8.85 0.75 -29.13
N LEU A 159 -9.30 -0.02 -28.13
CA LEU A 159 -10.07 -1.24 -28.33
C LEU A 159 -11.58 -1.00 -28.27
N TYR A 160 -12.01 -0.02 -27.47
CA TYR A 160 -13.40 0.22 -27.14
C TYR A 160 -13.69 1.73 -27.16
N SER A 161 -14.86 2.09 -27.68
CA SER A 161 -15.42 3.42 -27.45
C SER A 161 -15.77 3.63 -25.98
N LEU A 162 -15.90 4.89 -25.56
CA LEU A 162 -16.29 5.23 -24.19
C LEU A 162 -17.63 4.59 -23.79
N ASP A 163 -18.60 4.54 -24.70
CA ASP A 163 -19.92 3.96 -24.41
C ASP A 163 -19.86 2.43 -24.30
N GLU A 164 -18.94 1.78 -25.02
CA GLU A 164 -18.63 0.37 -24.82
C GLU A 164 -17.94 0.13 -23.48
N ILE A 165 -16.99 0.98 -23.08
CA ILE A 165 -16.32 0.92 -21.76
C ILE A 165 -17.32 1.05 -20.61
N LYS A 166 -18.31 1.93 -20.73
CA LYS A 166 -19.38 2.07 -19.73
C LYS A 166 -20.27 0.84 -19.59
N ARG A 167 -20.42 0.06 -20.67
CA ARG A 167 -21.28 -1.13 -20.73
C ARG A 167 -20.50 -2.43 -20.58
N LEU A 168 -19.17 -2.37 -20.65
CA LEU A 168 -18.28 -3.51 -20.50
C LEU A 168 -18.50 -4.16 -19.13
N PRO A 169 -18.85 -5.45 -19.07
CA PRO A 169 -18.85 -6.21 -17.83
C PRO A 169 -17.49 -6.12 -17.12
N ASP A 170 -17.51 -6.12 -15.80
CA ASP A 170 -16.33 -5.95 -14.95
C ASP A 170 -15.22 -6.96 -15.29
N GLU A 171 -15.61 -8.21 -15.52
CA GLU A 171 -14.71 -9.32 -15.83
C GLU A 171 -13.99 -9.08 -17.17
N LEU A 172 -14.70 -8.57 -18.18
CA LEU A 172 -14.12 -8.26 -19.49
C LEU A 172 -13.24 -7.01 -19.44
N PHE A 173 -13.63 -5.99 -18.67
CA PHE A 173 -12.80 -4.81 -18.46
C PHE A 173 -11.44 -5.20 -17.86
N ILE A 174 -11.43 -6.09 -16.87
CA ILE A 174 -10.19 -6.56 -16.22
C ILE A 174 -9.37 -7.44 -17.14
N ALA A 175 -10.01 -8.38 -17.84
CA ALA A 175 -9.29 -9.21 -18.82
C ALA A 175 -8.57 -8.33 -19.85
N ALA A 176 -9.25 -7.30 -20.37
CA ALA A 176 -8.67 -6.34 -21.30
C ALA A 176 -7.59 -5.43 -20.66
N SER A 177 -7.72 -5.09 -19.38
CA SER A 177 -6.79 -4.19 -18.67
C SER A 177 -5.56 -4.88 -18.10
N SER A 178 -5.67 -6.18 -17.79
CA SER A 178 -4.63 -6.94 -17.10
C SER A 178 -3.41 -7.16 -18.00
N GLY A 179 -3.59 -7.48 -19.28
CA GLY A 179 -2.48 -7.70 -20.21
C GLY A 179 -1.42 -6.59 -20.21
N PRO A 180 -1.79 -5.31 -20.42
CA PRO A 180 -0.87 -4.17 -20.36
C PRO A 180 -0.15 -4.00 -19.02
N ILE A 181 -0.90 -4.03 -17.90
CA ILE A 181 -0.31 -3.85 -16.56
C ILE A 181 0.65 -4.98 -16.25
N LEU A 182 0.19 -6.21 -16.53
CA LEU A 182 0.95 -7.37 -16.15
C LEU A 182 2.24 -7.44 -16.95
N ARG A 183 2.18 -7.15 -18.26
CA ARG A 183 3.36 -7.07 -19.12
C ARG A 183 4.32 -5.97 -18.69
N SER A 184 3.85 -4.72 -18.49
CA SER A 184 4.73 -3.61 -18.11
C SER A 184 5.33 -3.76 -16.71
N SER A 185 4.61 -4.38 -15.78
CA SER A 185 5.15 -4.71 -14.45
C SER A 185 6.12 -5.88 -14.52
N TRP A 186 5.90 -6.84 -15.41
CA TRP A 186 6.78 -8.00 -15.62
C TRP A 186 8.11 -7.60 -16.26
N GLU A 187 8.08 -6.82 -17.34
CA GLU A 187 9.26 -6.30 -18.04
C GLU A 187 10.18 -5.48 -17.11
N ARG A 188 9.60 -4.71 -16.18
CA ARG A 188 10.36 -3.95 -15.17
C ARG A 188 11.16 -4.81 -14.21
N THR A 189 10.81 -6.09 -14.04
CA THR A 189 11.62 -7.04 -13.25
C THR A 189 12.82 -7.59 -14.01
N GLY A 190 13.06 -7.14 -15.26
CA GLY A 190 14.22 -7.53 -16.06
C GLY A 190 14.14 -8.95 -16.62
N ARG A 191 12.92 -9.51 -16.73
CA ARG A 191 12.69 -10.89 -17.18
C ARG A 191 12.11 -10.94 -18.59
N ASP A 192 12.84 -11.57 -19.49
CA ASP A 192 12.55 -11.77 -20.90
C ASP A 192 12.21 -13.25 -21.21
N GLY A 193 10.92 -13.53 -21.40
CA GLY A 193 10.40 -14.67 -22.15
C GLY A 193 10.54 -16.10 -21.59
N ALA A 194 11.44 -16.38 -20.65
CA ALA A 194 11.77 -17.76 -20.21
C ALA A 194 11.46 -18.07 -18.73
N SER A 195 10.45 -17.43 -18.15
CA SER A 195 10.09 -17.70 -16.74
C SER A 195 9.19 -18.90 -16.59
N SER A 196 9.36 -19.62 -15.49
CA SER A 196 8.56 -20.77 -15.14
C SER A 196 7.14 -20.38 -14.74
N GLU A 197 6.20 -21.32 -14.86
CA GLU A 197 4.82 -21.15 -14.38
C GLU A 197 4.76 -20.78 -12.89
N ALA A 198 5.65 -21.36 -12.08
CA ALA A 198 5.75 -21.07 -10.66
C ALA A 198 6.12 -19.60 -10.39
N GLU A 199 6.98 -19.01 -11.22
CA GLU A 199 7.38 -17.60 -11.08
C GLU A 199 6.24 -16.65 -11.45
N ILE A 200 5.55 -16.94 -12.55
CA ILE A 200 4.35 -16.18 -12.97
C ILE A 200 3.28 -16.24 -11.88
N ARG A 201 3.02 -17.44 -11.34
CA ARG A 201 2.03 -17.64 -10.28
C ARG A 201 2.36 -16.81 -9.04
N THR A 202 3.59 -16.89 -8.57
CA THR A 202 4.04 -16.18 -7.37
C THR A 202 3.94 -14.67 -7.53
N TRP A 203 4.25 -14.17 -8.73
CA TRP A 203 4.13 -12.77 -9.04
C TRP A 203 2.66 -12.30 -9.07
N ILE A 204 1.75 -13.10 -9.65
CA ILE A 204 0.30 -12.83 -9.58
C ILE A 204 -0.17 -12.81 -8.12
N GLU A 205 0.22 -13.81 -7.32
CA GLU A 205 -0.16 -13.92 -5.91
C GLU A 205 0.27 -12.70 -5.08
N ASN A 206 1.39 -12.07 -5.43
CA ASN A 206 1.95 -10.90 -4.74
C ASN A 206 1.47 -9.55 -5.27
N SER A 207 1.00 -9.49 -6.53
CA SER A 207 0.62 -8.24 -7.21
C SER A 207 -0.88 -8.11 -7.51
N TYR A 208 -1.68 -9.14 -7.21
CA TYR A 208 -3.10 -9.19 -7.55
C TYR A 208 -3.88 -7.97 -7.04
N PHE A 209 -3.73 -7.63 -5.76
CA PHE A 209 -4.51 -6.55 -5.14
C PHE A 209 -4.08 -5.16 -5.61
N SER A 210 -2.78 -4.87 -5.72
CA SER A 210 -2.32 -3.60 -6.27
C SER A 210 -2.72 -3.44 -7.74
N THR A 211 -2.58 -4.49 -8.55
CA THR A 211 -3.02 -4.48 -9.95
C THR A 211 -4.53 -4.26 -10.05
N SER A 212 -5.31 -4.99 -9.27
CA SER A 212 -6.77 -4.87 -9.26
C SER A 212 -7.23 -3.51 -8.78
N TYR A 213 -6.53 -2.92 -7.80
CA TYR A 213 -6.75 -1.55 -7.34
C TYR A 213 -6.59 -0.56 -8.50
N ILE A 214 -5.44 -0.59 -9.18
CA ILE A 214 -5.15 0.30 -10.31
C ILE A 214 -6.18 0.14 -11.43
N ILE A 215 -6.63 -1.09 -11.72
CA ILE A 215 -7.68 -1.35 -12.72
C ILE A 215 -9.02 -0.72 -12.29
N SER A 216 -9.48 -0.94 -11.06
CA SER A 216 -10.73 -0.32 -10.55
C SER A 216 -10.66 1.20 -10.64
N ARG A 217 -9.56 1.80 -10.18
CA ARG A 217 -9.39 3.26 -10.20
C ARG A 217 -9.31 3.81 -11.61
N THR A 218 -8.61 3.12 -12.52
CA THR A 218 -8.60 3.50 -13.94
C THR A 218 -10.00 3.52 -14.52
N ARG A 219 -10.81 2.51 -14.25
CA ARG A 219 -12.21 2.49 -14.70
C ARG A 219 -12.99 3.67 -14.14
N ASP A 220 -12.90 3.92 -12.83
CA ASP A 220 -13.55 5.08 -12.19
C ASP A 220 -13.16 6.39 -12.89
N TYR A 221 -11.88 6.58 -13.20
CA TYR A 221 -11.39 7.77 -13.89
C TYR A 221 -11.95 7.88 -15.30
N MET A 222 -11.94 6.79 -16.07
CA MET A 222 -12.50 6.78 -17.42
C MET A 222 -14.00 7.07 -17.42
N LEU A 223 -14.74 6.54 -16.45
CA LEU A 223 -16.18 6.79 -16.31
C LEU A 223 -16.47 8.24 -15.91
N LYS A 224 -15.62 8.84 -15.07
CA LYS A 224 -15.74 10.26 -14.64
C LYS A 224 -15.29 11.24 -15.71
N ALA A 225 -14.33 10.89 -16.55
CA ALA A 225 -13.73 11.79 -17.55
C ALA A 225 -14.70 12.19 -18.68
N GLY A 226 -15.84 11.50 -18.82
CA GLY A 226 -16.77 11.76 -19.93
C GLY A 226 -16.07 11.55 -21.27
N ALA A 227 -16.23 12.49 -22.22
CA ALA A 227 -15.82 12.32 -23.62
C ALA A 227 -14.30 12.40 -23.90
N SER A 228 -13.45 12.74 -22.91
CA SER A 228 -12.03 13.02 -23.16
C SER A 228 -11.10 12.12 -22.33
N ALA A 229 -10.67 11.01 -22.91
CA ALA A 229 -9.67 10.11 -22.31
C ALA A 229 -8.29 10.78 -22.08
N SER A 230 -8.02 11.92 -22.74
CA SER A 230 -6.77 12.68 -22.61
C SER A 230 -6.65 13.50 -21.32
N SER A 231 -7.72 13.69 -20.56
CA SER A 231 -7.70 14.39 -19.26
C SER A 231 -8.49 13.61 -18.23
N LEU A 232 -7.90 12.52 -17.75
CA LEU A 232 -8.46 11.74 -16.66
C LEU A 232 -8.35 12.53 -15.36
N PRO A 233 -9.42 12.62 -14.55
CA PRO A 233 -9.40 13.29 -13.24
C PRO A 233 -8.75 12.38 -12.20
N ILE A 234 -7.45 12.08 -12.39
CA ILE A 234 -6.70 11.15 -11.53
C ILE A 234 -6.43 11.80 -10.18
N ASP A 235 -6.86 11.14 -9.10
CA ASP A 235 -6.50 11.53 -7.74
C ASP A 235 -5.03 11.18 -7.50
N PRO A 236 -4.17 12.17 -7.20
CA PRO A 236 -2.77 11.90 -6.92
C PRO A 236 -2.55 11.08 -5.63
N ASN A 237 -3.51 10.99 -4.72
CA ASN A 237 -3.37 10.20 -3.49
C ASN A 237 -3.47 8.69 -3.75
N ASP A 238 -4.17 8.29 -4.83
CA ASP A 238 -4.33 6.87 -5.18
C ASP A 238 -2.99 6.15 -5.43
N SER A 239 -1.89 6.88 -5.72
CA SER A 239 -0.57 6.27 -5.87
C SER A 239 -0.07 5.66 -4.57
N GLU A 240 -0.40 6.28 -3.43
CA GLU A 240 -0.09 5.76 -2.10
C GLU A 240 -0.87 4.46 -1.87
N ASP A 241 -2.19 4.49 -2.08
CA ASP A 241 -3.09 3.36 -1.86
C ASP A 241 -2.72 2.16 -2.73
N ALA A 242 -2.40 2.40 -4.01
CA ALA A 242 -1.93 1.36 -4.92
C ALA A 242 -0.65 0.69 -4.42
N GLY A 243 0.28 1.50 -3.90
CA GLY A 243 1.52 1.02 -3.30
C GLY A 243 1.30 0.22 -2.02
N ILE A 244 0.39 0.66 -1.15
CA ILE A 244 0.06 -0.07 0.08
C ILE A 244 -0.64 -1.40 -0.25
N CYS A 245 -1.54 -1.40 -1.23
CA CYS A 245 -2.19 -2.62 -1.73
C CYS A 245 -1.19 -3.66 -2.24
N ALA A 246 0.03 -3.26 -2.62
CA ALA A 246 1.09 -4.18 -3.03
C ALA A 246 1.68 -4.97 -1.84
N HIS A 247 1.29 -4.68 -0.60
CA HIS A 247 1.57 -5.53 0.56
C HIS A 247 0.47 -6.57 0.84
N LEU A 248 -0.69 -6.48 0.22
CA LEU A 248 -1.68 -7.55 0.24
C LEU A 248 -1.17 -8.72 -0.63
N SER A 249 -1.57 -9.94 -0.31
CA SER A 249 -1.14 -11.14 -1.04
C SER A 249 -2.21 -12.23 -0.95
N LEU A 250 -2.31 -13.05 -1.98
CA LEU A 250 -3.19 -14.21 -2.00
C LEU A 250 -2.71 -15.33 -1.06
N THR A 251 -1.42 -15.35 -0.68
CA THR A 251 -0.82 -16.41 0.12
C THR A 251 -0.65 -16.06 1.60
N ALA A 252 -0.74 -14.77 1.96
CA ALA A 252 -0.66 -14.30 3.33
C ALA A 252 -1.97 -13.64 3.78
N ARG A 253 -2.35 -13.86 5.04
CA ARG A 253 -3.53 -13.22 5.63
C ARG A 253 -3.17 -11.82 6.11
N SER A 254 -3.40 -10.84 5.24
CA SER A 254 -3.21 -9.42 5.54
C SER A 254 -4.50 -8.64 5.29
N ILE A 255 -4.77 -7.66 6.16
CA ILE A 255 -5.93 -6.76 6.10
C ILE A 255 -5.43 -5.32 6.03
N LEU A 256 -5.77 -4.61 4.97
CA LEU A 256 -5.59 -3.17 4.88
C LEU A 256 -6.58 -2.47 5.80
N VAL A 257 -6.10 -1.57 6.65
CA VAL A 257 -6.93 -0.68 7.46
C VAL A 257 -6.83 0.71 6.88
N THR A 258 -7.96 1.25 6.43
CA THR A 258 -8.01 2.57 5.78
C THR A 258 -9.27 3.34 6.15
N GLY A 259 -9.15 4.66 6.21
CA GLY A 259 -10.26 5.60 6.31
C GLY A 259 -10.81 6.03 4.95
N ASP A 260 -10.16 5.67 3.84
CA ASP A 260 -10.63 6.00 2.51
C ASP A 260 -11.65 4.99 1.99
N LEU A 261 -12.87 5.47 1.76
CA LEU A 261 -13.96 4.68 1.19
C LEU A 261 -13.70 4.28 -0.28
N GLY A 262 -12.88 5.04 -1.00
CA GLY A 262 -12.40 4.69 -2.34
C GLY A 262 -11.57 3.41 -2.29
N THR A 263 -10.58 3.38 -1.42
CA THR A 263 -9.73 2.21 -1.19
C THR A 263 -10.48 1.00 -0.64
N VAL A 264 -11.39 1.19 0.32
CA VAL A 264 -12.28 0.11 0.79
C VAL A 264 -13.00 -0.55 -0.38
N ARG A 265 -13.65 0.27 -1.23
CA ARG A 265 -14.42 -0.22 -2.37
C ARG A 265 -13.55 -0.94 -3.39
N ALA A 266 -12.42 -0.35 -3.79
CA ALA A 266 -11.55 -0.93 -4.81
C ALA A 266 -10.98 -2.29 -4.38
N VAL A 267 -10.61 -2.44 -3.10
CA VAL A 267 -10.10 -3.71 -2.57
C VAL A 267 -11.22 -4.74 -2.40
N GLN A 268 -12.42 -4.34 -1.95
CA GLN A 268 -13.58 -5.23 -1.90
C GLN A 268 -13.99 -5.72 -3.29
N GLU A 269 -14.02 -4.84 -4.29
CA GLU A 269 -14.25 -5.23 -5.68
C GLU A 269 -13.21 -6.25 -6.15
N ALA A 270 -11.93 -6.07 -5.81
CA ALA A 270 -10.90 -7.06 -6.12
C ALA A 270 -11.19 -8.43 -5.47
N SER A 271 -11.57 -8.45 -4.18
CA SER A 271 -11.95 -9.68 -3.47
C SER A 271 -13.17 -10.36 -4.07
N ASP A 272 -14.24 -9.61 -4.34
CA ASP A 272 -15.49 -10.16 -4.89
C ASP A 272 -15.27 -10.75 -6.28
N ARG A 273 -14.41 -10.09 -7.08
CA ARG A 273 -14.03 -10.57 -8.42
C ARG A 273 -13.23 -11.85 -8.35
N LEU A 274 -12.27 -11.95 -7.42
CA LEU A 274 -11.54 -13.19 -7.20
C LEU A 274 -12.50 -14.33 -6.87
N THR A 275 -13.43 -14.12 -5.93
CA THR A 275 -14.45 -15.10 -5.56
C THR A 275 -15.28 -15.54 -6.76
N ARG A 276 -15.81 -14.59 -7.56
CA ARG A 276 -16.58 -14.92 -8.77
C ARG A 276 -15.79 -15.74 -9.79
N LEU A 277 -14.51 -15.42 -9.99
CA LEU A 277 -13.64 -16.17 -10.91
C LEU A 277 -13.42 -17.59 -10.42
N LEU A 278 -13.19 -17.77 -9.13
CA LEU A 278 -13.03 -19.09 -8.51
C LEU A 278 -14.30 -19.92 -8.65
N ASP A 279 -15.46 -19.34 -8.38
CA ASP A 279 -16.77 -20.00 -8.51
C ASP A 279 -17.05 -20.39 -9.96
N THR A 280 -16.85 -19.46 -10.90
CA THR A 280 -17.10 -19.67 -12.34
C THR A 280 -16.26 -20.82 -12.90
N HIS A 281 -15.02 -20.96 -12.44
CA HIS A 281 -14.11 -22.00 -12.89
C HIS A 281 -14.08 -23.23 -11.96
N SER A 282 -14.96 -23.30 -10.97
CA SER A 282 -15.01 -24.39 -9.97
C SER A 282 -13.65 -24.69 -9.34
N LEU A 283 -12.85 -23.64 -9.12
CA LEU A 283 -11.55 -23.73 -8.50
C LEU A 283 -11.74 -23.70 -6.99
N SER A 284 -11.16 -24.65 -6.26
CA SER A 284 -11.14 -24.61 -4.79
C SER A 284 -10.12 -23.58 -4.31
N PRO A 285 -10.53 -22.40 -3.80
CA PRO A 285 -9.57 -21.48 -3.22
C PRO A 285 -8.95 -22.05 -1.94
N GLY A 286 -7.70 -21.66 -1.68
CA GLY A 286 -7.18 -21.75 -0.31
C GLY A 286 -7.95 -20.80 0.62
N PRO A 287 -8.05 -21.10 1.93
CA PRO A 287 -8.82 -20.28 2.89
C PRO A 287 -8.34 -18.82 2.99
N VAL A 288 -7.09 -18.55 2.59
CA VAL A 288 -6.52 -17.20 2.57
C VAL A 288 -7.09 -16.36 1.42
N TRP A 289 -7.50 -16.96 0.30
CA TRP A 289 -7.91 -16.23 -0.90
C TRP A 289 -9.25 -15.50 -0.69
N THR A 290 -10.14 -16.10 0.11
CA THR A 290 -11.47 -15.55 0.44
C THR A 290 -11.48 -14.74 1.74
N ALA A 291 -10.33 -14.57 2.39
CA ALA A 291 -10.22 -13.77 3.61
C ALA A 291 -10.55 -12.30 3.33
N THR A 292 -11.18 -11.63 4.29
CA THR A 292 -11.33 -10.16 4.28
C THR A 292 -9.98 -9.50 4.08
N ARG A 293 -9.90 -8.53 3.15
CA ARG A 293 -8.65 -7.86 2.75
C ARG A 293 -8.58 -6.40 3.12
N VAL A 294 -9.72 -5.82 3.49
CA VAL A 294 -9.81 -4.43 3.89
C VAL A 294 -10.80 -4.28 5.03
N ARG A 295 -10.51 -3.34 5.92
CA ARG A 295 -11.34 -2.93 7.05
C ARG A 295 -11.28 -1.42 7.16
N SER A 296 -12.41 -0.79 7.49
CA SER A 296 -12.40 0.64 7.78
C SER A 296 -11.61 0.94 9.06
N THR A 297 -11.07 2.15 9.19
CA THR A 297 -10.41 2.54 10.44
C THR A 297 -11.35 2.47 11.64
N GLU A 298 -12.64 2.74 11.46
CA GLU A 298 -13.63 2.67 12.55
C GLU A 298 -13.85 1.23 13.04
N GLU A 299 -14.04 0.28 12.12
CA GLU A 299 -14.15 -1.14 12.48
C GLU A 299 -12.89 -1.65 13.18
N PHE A 300 -11.71 -1.20 12.74
CA PHE A 300 -10.45 -1.57 13.38
C PHE A 300 -10.31 -0.95 14.77
N ARG A 301 -10.72 0.31 14.94
CA ARG A 301 -10.75 1.00 16.23
C ARG A 301 -11.62 0.25 17.23
N GLU A 302 -12.83 -0.16 16.84
CA GLU A 302 -13.73 -0.93 17.69
C GLU A 302 -13.16 -2.31 18.03
N TYR A 303 -12.51 -2.97 17.08
CA TYR A 303 -11.80 -4.23 17.33
C TYR A 303 -10.68 -4.06 18.38
N LEU A 304 -9.88 -2.99 18.29
CA LEU A 304 -8.85 -2.70 19.29
C LEU A 304 -9.44 -2.41 20.68
N LYS A 305 -10.58 -1.73 20.77
CA LYS A 305 -11.28 -1.44 22.04
C LYS A 305 -11.94 -2.67 22.66
N GLN A 306 -12.60 -3.52 21.89
CA GLN A 306 -13.19 -4.77 22.40
C GLN A 306 -12.13 -5.69 23.01
N SER A 307 -10.94 -5.64 22.42
CA SER A 307 -9.78 -6.33 22.96
C SER A 307 -9.38 -5.78 24.34
N GLU A 308 -9.77 -4.56 24.77
CA GLU A 308 -9.56 -4.00 26.12
C GLU A 308 -10.53 -4.51 27.19
N LEU A 309 -11.70 -5.02 26.80
CA LEU A 309 -12.74 -5.45 27.74
C LEU A 309 -12.72 -6.97 28.03
N SER A 310 -11.79 -7.70 27.43
CA SER A 310 -11.71 -9.17 27.52
C SER A 310 -10.69 -9.67 28.55
N GLU A 311 -10.16 -8.76 29.39
CA GLU A 311 -9.34 -9.04 30.59
C GLU A 311 -10.15 -8.72 31.86
#